data_AF-A0A931RLC2-F1
#
_entry.id   AF-A0A931RLC2-F1
#
_cell.length_a   1.000
_cell.length_b   1.000
_cell.length_c   1.000
_cell.angle_alpha   90.00
_cell.angle_beta   90.00
_cell.angle_gamma   90.00
#
_symmetry.space_group_name_H-M   'P 1'
#
loop_
_entity.id
_entity.type
_entity.pdbx_description
1 polymer ?
#
loop_
_entity_poly.entity_id
_entity_poly.type
_entity_poly.pdbx_seq_one_letter_code
_entity_poly.pdbx_strand_id
1 'polypeptide(L)'
;YYQKLNYSSFVPGDFVEYNDIKTTLVLLKKLEGLDLNVVNVDINGLNMIRLNLKSGIILATTEKDLGAQVYQLEKIIKQFAIEGKEFETLDLRFDKPVVKIK
;
A
#
# COMPACT_ATOMS: atom_id res chain seq x y z
N TYR A 1 28.19 -0.44 -8.28
CA TYR A 1 27.25 0.66 -8.56
C TYR A 1 26.31 0.80 -7.38
N TYR A 2 26.60 1.72 -6.46
CA TYR A 2 25.68 2.06 -5.36
C TYR A 2 24.70 3.12 -5.87
N GLN A 3 23.41 2.79 -5.95
CA GLN A 3 22.38 3.79 -6.20
C GLN A 3 22.30 4.71 -4.97
N LYS A 4 22.48 6.02 -5.18
CA LYS A 4 22.20 7.04 -4.18
C LYS A 4 20.71 6.95 -3.84
N LEU A 5 20.40 6.49 -2.63
CA LEU A 5 19.08 6.64 -2.06
C LEU A 5 18.79 8.15 -2.01
N ASN A 6 17.75 8.59 -2.72
CA ASN A 6 17.25 9.96 -2.65
C ASN A 6 16.74 10.23 -1.23
N TYR A 7 17.66 10.64 -0.35
CA TYR A 7 17.41 11.06 1.02
C TYR A 7 16.71 12.44 1.11
N SER A 8 16.26 12.99 -0.02
CA SER A 8 15.86 14.39 -0.15
C SER A 8 14.35 14.62 -0.23
N SER A 9 13.51 13.65 0.16
CA SER A 9 12.06 13.78 -0.07
C SER A 9 11.23 14.17 1.14
N PHE A 10 11.72 14.10 2.39
CA PHE A 10 10.96 14.56 3.55
C PHE A 10 11.83 15.25 4.60
N VAL A 11 11.50 16.50 4.91
CA VAL A 11 12.09 17.30 5.99
C VAL A 11 11.08 17.37 7.15
N PRO A 12 11.52 17.31 8.42
CA PRO A 12 10.65 17.62 9.55
C PRO A 12 10.01 19.01 9.37
N GLY A 13 8.69 19.04 9.14
CA GLY A 13 7.95 20.27 8.77
C GLY A 13 7.11 20.14 7.49
N ASP A 14 7.29 19.07 6.72
CA ASP A 14 6.45 18.81 5.55
C ASP A 14 4.99 18.52 5.93
N PHE A 15 4.06 19.06 5.13
CA PHE A 15 2.62 18.84 5.31
C PHE A 15 2.26 17.48 4.72
N VAL A 16 1.67 16.60 5.54
CA VAL A 16 0.94 15.44 5.01
C VAL A 16 -0.31 15.97 4.33
N GLU A 17 -0.49 15.68 3.04
CA GLU A 17 -1.69 16.14 2.34
C GLU A 17 -2.92 15.40 2.86
N TYR A 18 -4.05 16.10 2.90
CA TYR A 18 -5.34 15.52 3.31
C TYR A 18 -5.69 14.24 2.53
N ASN A 19 -5.27 14.15 1.27
CA ASN A 19 -5.48 12.97 0.43
C ASN A 19 -4.69 11.75 0.87
N ASP A 20 -3.47 11.90 1.39
CA ASP A 20 -2.65 10.78 1.86
C ASP A 20 -3.29 10.14 3.10
N ILE A 21 -3.74 10.99 4.03
CA ILE A 21 -4.44 10.58 5.25
C ILE A 21 -5.76 9.88 4.88
N LYS A 22 -6.57 10.50 4.01
CA LYS A 22 -7.85 9.94 3.58
C LYS A 22 -7.68 8.57 2.89
N THR A 23 -6.75 8.48 1.95
CA THR A 23 -6.43 7.24 1.21
C THR A 23 -5.99 6.15 2.18
N THR A 24 -5.07 6.50 3.09
CA THR A 24 -4.60 5.59 4.15
C THR A 24 -5.75 5.08 5.01
N LEU A 25 -6.62 5.97 5.52
CA LEU A 25 -7.75 5.58 6.38
C LEU A 25 -8.73 4.64 5.67
N VAL A 26 -9.04 4.89 4.39
CA VAL A 26 -9.92 4.02 3.60
C VAL A 26 -9.28 2.64 3.42
N LEU A 27 -7.99 2.59 3.10
CA LEU A 27 -7.27 1.32 2.94
C LEU A 27 -7.16 0.55 4.26
N LEU A 28 -6.86 1.22 5.38
CA LEU A 28 -6.82 0.61 6.71
C LEU A 28 -8.16 -0.05 7.06
N LYS A 29 -9.27 0.68 6.90
CA LYS A 29 -10.62 0.16 7.17
C LYS A 29 -10.94 -1.04 6.27
N LYS A 30 -10.47 -1.03 5.03
CA LYS A 30 -10.67 -2.14 4.09
C LYS A 30 -9.85 -3.37 4.45
N LEU A 31 -8.60 -3.19 4.86
CA LEU A 31 -7.73 -4.28 5.31
C LEU A 31 -8.23 -4.92 6.61
N GLU A 32 -8.73 -4.11 7.55
CA GLU A 32 -9.38 -4.60 8.77
C GLU A 32 -10.58 -5.52 8.43
N GLY A 33 -11.43 -5.10 7.48
CA GLY A 33 -12.54 -5.93 7.00
C GLY A 33 -12.12 -7.20 6.23
N LEU A 34 -10.84 -7.33 5.88
CA LEU A 34 -10.24 -8.51 5.23
C LEU A 34 -9.37 -9.33 6.21
N ASP A 35 -9.42 -9.02 7.52
CA ASP A 35 -8.61 -9.64 8.57
C ASP A 35 -7.08 -9.50 8.35
N LEU A 36 -6.67 -8.42 7.67
CA LEU A 36 -5.27 -8.07 7.47
C LEU A 36 -4.85 -6.98 8.45
N ASN A 37 -4.03 -7.37 9.43
CA ASN A 37 -3.51 -6.46 10.45
C ASN A 37 -2.34 -5.62 9.94
N VAL A 38 -2.56 -4.31 9.81
CA VAL A 38 -1.53 -3.31 9.50
C VAL A 38 -0.81 -2.93 10.79
N VAL A 39 0.52 -3.12 10.81
CA VAL A 39 1.38 -2.83 11.95
C VAL A 39 1.75 -1.36 11.98
N ASN A 40 2.09 -0.79 10.84
CA ASN A 40 2.37 0.63 10.67
C ASN A 40 2.15 1.06 9.22
N VAL A 41 2.16 2.37 8.99
CA VAL A 41 2.05 2.98 7.67
C VAL A 41 3.20 3.97 7.51
N ASP A 42 3.92 3.86 6.39
CA ASP A 42 4.91 4.83 5.96
C ASP A 42 4.35 5.62 4.77
N ILE A 43 4.34 6.96 4.87
CA ILE A 43 3.95 7.84 3.77
C ILE A 43 5.22 8.48 3.23
N ASN A 44 5.67 8.00 2.07
CA ASN A 44 6.83 8.54 1.36
C ASN A 44 6.32 9.46 0.24
N GLY A 45 5.64 10.53 0.66
CA GLY A 45 5.03 11.54 -0.21
C GLY A 45 3.74 11.10 -0.85
N LEU A 46 3.27 11.94 -1.79
CA LEU A 46 2.03 11.74 -2.53
C LEU A 46 2.03 10.41 -3.32
N ASN A 47 3.21 9.95 -3.72
CA ASN A 47 3.33 8.87 -4.70
C ASN A 47 3.38 7.47 -4.05
N MET A 48 3.55 7.37 -2.73
CA MET A 48 3.71 6.07 -2.09
C MET A 48 3.25 6.04 -0.63
N ILE A 49 2.15 5.34 -0.42
CA ILE A 49 1.68 4.89 0.88
C ILE A 49 2.09 3.41 1.01
N ARG A 50 2.86 3.09 2.04
CA ARG A 50 3.27 1.73 2.36
C ARG A 50 2.55 1.27 3.62
N LEU A 51 1.75 0.22 3.51
CA LEU A 51 1.10 -0.44 4.64
C LEU A 51 1.88 -1.72 4.96
N ASN A 52 2.53 -1.74 6.12
CA ASN A 52 3.31 -2.90 6.54
C ASN A 52 2.40 -3.83 7.35
N LEU A 53 2.22 -5.05 6.86
CA LEU A 53 1.54 -6.13 7.56
C LEU A 53 2.57 -6.98 8.30
N LYS A 54 2.14 -7.84 9.22
CA LYS A 54 3.03 -8.87 9.77
C LYS A 54 3.54 -9.85 8.70
N SER A 55 2.73 -10.09 7.67
CA SER A 55 2.96 -11.12 6.66
C SER A 55 3.53 -10.60 5.35
N GLY A 56 3.59 -9.29 5.13
CA GLY A 56 4.02 -8.71 3.85
C GLY A 56 3.76 -7.20 3.78
N ILE A 57 3.91 -6.63 2.59
CA ILE A 57 3.79 -5.19 2.36
C ILE A 57 2.73 -4.92 1.29
N ILE A 58 1.90 -3.90 1.50
CA ILE A 58 1.00 -3.36 0.48
C ILE A 58 1.44 -1.94 0.14
N LEU A 59 1.57 -1.64 -1.15
CA LEU A 59 1.91 -0.31 -1.65
C LEU A 59 0.71 0.29 -2.40
N ALA A 60 0.40 1.54 -2.10
CA ALA A 60 -0.66 2.33 -2.71
C ALA A 60 -0.14 3.75 -3.03
N THR A 61 -0.92 4.54 -3.77
CA THR A 61 -0.58 5.92 -4.15
C THR A 61 -1.82 6.79 -4.12
N THR A 62 -1.68 8.11 -3.90
CA THR A 62 -2.79 9.05 -4.06
C THR A 62 -2.99 9.52 -5.51
N GLU A 63 -2.03 9.23 -6.40
CA GLU A 63 -2.10 9.59 -7.83
C GLU A 63 -3.08 8.72 -8.64
N LYS A 64 -3.51 7.58 -8.09
CA LYS A 64 -4.42 6.63 -8.73
C LYS A 64 -5.78 6.62 -8.05
N ASP A 65 -6.84 6.39 -8.83
CA ASP A 65 -8.19 6.26 -8.30
C ASP A 65 -8.24 5.24 -7.13
N LEU A 66 -8.71 5.74 -5.98
CA LEU A 66 -8.80 4.97 -4.75
C LEU A 66 -9.80 3.82 -4.88
N GLY A 67 -10.90 4.03 -5.61
CA GLY A 67 -11.89 2.99 -5.85
C GLY A 67 -11.29 1.78 -6.58
N ALA A 68 -10.51 2.05 -7.64
CA ALA A 68 -9.80 1.03 -8.39
C ALA A 68 -8.77 0.28 -7.53
N GLN A 69 -7.99 1.00 -6.71
CA GLN A 69 -7.03 0.37 -5.79
C GLN A 69 -7.72 -0.53 -4.75
N VAL A 70 -8.82 -0.06 -4.15
CA VAL A 70 -9.62 -0.86 -3.19
C VAL A 70 -10.23 -2.09 -3.85
N TYR A 71 -10.82 -1.95 -5.04
CA TYR A 71 -11.39 -3.08 -5.77
C TYR A 71 -10.33 -4.14 -6.10
N GLN A 72 -9.17 -3.72 -6.59
CA GLN A 72 -8.06 -4.61 -6.90
C GLN A 72 -7.52 -5.32 -5.67
N LEU A 73 -7.34 -4.59 -4.57
CA LEU A 73 -6.96 -5.13 -3.27
C LEU A 73 -7.93 -6.24 -2.85
N GLU A 74 -9.23 -5.95 -2.76
CA GLU A 74 -10.23 -6.91 -2.32
C GLU A 74 -10.23 -8.18 -3.20
N LYS A 75 -10.14 -8.00 -4.52
CA LYS A 75 -10.11 -9.12 -5.47
C LYS A 75 -8.89 -10.00 -5.26
N ILE A 76 -7.70 -9.42 -5.14
CA ILE A 76 -6.44 -10.16 -5.01
C ILE A 76 -6.40 -10.89 -3.67
N ILE A 77 -6.72 -10.21 -2.57
CA ILE A 77 -6.69 -10.82 -1.23
C ILE A 77 -7.68 -11.99 -1.14
N LYS A 78 -8.90 -11.84 -1.66
CA LYS A 78 -9.88 -12.94 -1.70
C LYS A 78 -9.38 -14.13 -2.53
N GLN A 79 -8.78 -13.86 -3.69
CA GLN A 79 -8.20 -14.91 -4.52
C GLN A 79 -7.08 -15.66 -3.78
N PHE A 80 -6.21 -14.93 -3.08
CA PHE A 80 -5.08 -15.50 -2.37
C PHE A 80 -5.54 -16.36 -1.19
N ALA A 81 -6.58 -15.92 -0.48
CA ALA A 81 -7.22 -16.72 0.57
C ALA A 81 -7.81 -18.03 0.02
N ILE A 82 -8.45 -18.01 -1.15
CA ILE A 82 -9.00 -19.21 -1.81
C ILE A 82 -7.86 -20.15 -2.24
N GLU A 83 -6.77 -19.62 -2.78
CA GLU A 83 -5.63 -20.39 -3.27
C GLU A 83 -4.64 -20.83 -2.18
N GLY A 84 -4.81 -20.35 -0.93
CA GLY A 84 -3.86 -20.57 0.16
C GLY A 84 -2.48 -19.95 -0.11
N LYS A 85 -2.41 -18.84 -0.85
CA LYS A 85 -1.15 -18.15 -1.20
C LYS A 85 -0.87 -16.97 -0.30
N GLU A 86 0.41 -16.74 -0.05
CA GLU A 86 0.91 -15.53 0.61
C GLU A 86 1.73 -14.67 -0.35
N PHE A 87 1.75 -13.36 -0.11
CA PHE A 87 2.62 -12.43 -0.83
C PHE A 87 3.66 -11.82 0.10
N GLU A 88 4.82 -11.52 -0.44
CA GLU A 88 5.80 -10.65 0.18
C GLU A 88 5.44 -9.18 -0.07
N THR A 89 5.00 -8.84 -1.29
CA THR A 89 4.61 -7.48 -1.66
C THR A 89 3.45 -7.47 -2.64
N LEU A 90 2.47 -6.60 -2.41
CA LEU A 90 1.38 -6.27 -3.33
C LEU A 90 1.44 -4.77 -3.65
N ASP A 91 1.80 -4.42 -4.88
CA ASP A 91 1.88 -3.04 -5.34
C ASP A 91 0.66 -2.67 -6.21
N LEU A 92 -0.23 -1.84 -5.64
CA LEU A 92 -1.48 -1.40 -6.25
C LEU A 92 -1.33 -0.10 -7.03
N ARG A 93 -0.13 0.49 -7.08
CA ARG A 93 0.10 1.81 -7.70
C ARG A 93 -0.03 1.78 -9.23
N PHE A 94 0.14 0.60 -9.83
CA PHE A 94 0.05 0.38 -11.27
C PHE A 94 -1.37 -0.04 -11.70
N ASP A 95 -1.75 0.23 -12.95
CA ASP A 95 -3.04 -0.22 -13.50
C ASP A 95 -3.24 -1.73 -13.38
N LYS A 96 -2.16 -2.48 -13.62
CA LYS A 96 -2.06 -3.91 -13.33
C LYS A 96 -1.23 -4.08 -12.07
N PRO A 97 -1.83 -4.46 -10.93
CA PRO A 97 -1.09 -4.66 -9.70
C PRO A 97 0.05 -5.65 -9.87
N VAL A 98 1.18 -5.36 -9.24
CA VAL A 98 2.36 -6.22 -9.25
C VAL A 98 2.40 -6.98 -7.93
N VAL A 99 2.55 -8.30 -7.99
CA VAL A 99 2.62 -9.14 -6.80
C VAL A 99 3.92 -9.91 -6.77
N LYS A 100 4.61 -9.86 -5.63
CA LYS A 100 5.75 -10.71 -5.30
C LYS A 100 5.28 -11.77 -4.31
N ILE A 101 5.37 -13.03 -4.72
CA ILE A 101 4.95 -14.21 -3.92
C ILE A 101 6.09 -14.62 -2.98
N LYS A 102 5.76 -15.24 -1.85
CA LYS A 102 6.75 -15.85 -0.94
C LYS A 102 7.30 -17.18 -1.47
#